data_AF-D8M798-F1
#
_entry.id   AF-D8M798-F1
#
_cell.length_a   1.000
_cell.length_b   1.000
_cell.length_c   1.000
_cell.angle_alpha   90.00
_cell.angle_beta   90.00
_cell.angle_gamma   90.00
#
_symmetry.space_group_name_H-M   'P 1'
#
loop_
_entity.id
_entity.type
_entity.pdbx_description
1 polymer ?
#
loop_
_entity_poly.entity_id
_entity_poly.type
_entity_poly.pdbx_seq_one_letter_code
_entity_poly.pdbx_strand_id
1 'polypeptide(L)'
;MTNIIFKVVVVDKPCEPLLLRAYGNCTDIFMNREAEINYFKILSDNNFGVRLIKVFPGGRLEAWREGYNPLLAPEMRSEAISMQIAKTLAVMHNIKVQSPAFPHRS
;
A
#
# COMPACT_ATOMS: atom_id res chain seq x y z
N MET A 1 -3.34 -15.39 3.38
CA MET A 1 -4.05 -14.09 3.31
C MET A 1 -3.84 -13.39 4.65
N THR A 2 -3.10 -12.28 4.68
CA THR A 2 -2.62 -11.65 5.93
C THR A 2 -3.44 -10.43 6.36
N ASN A 3 -4.36 -9.96 5.51
CA ASN A 3 -5.10 -8.71 5.71
C ASN A 3 -6.58 -8.89 5.33
N ILE A 4 -7.46 -8.14 6.00
CA ILE A 4 -8.88 -7.98 5.64
C ILE A 4 -9.10 -6.52 5.24
N ILE A 5 -9.90 -6.29 4.19
CA ILE A 5 -10.15 -4.96 3.64
C ILE A 5 -11.64 -4.64 3.73
N PHE A 6 -11.99 -3.47 4.24
CA PHE A 6 -13.35 -2.94 4.29
C PHE A 6 -13.41 -1.56 3.62
N LYS A 7 -14.45 -1.32 2.83
CA LYS A 7 -14.84 0.02 2.40
C LYS A 7 -15.65 0.66 3.53
N VAL A 8 -15.24 1.84 3.98
CA VAL A 8 -15.91 2.59 5.06
C VAL A 8 -16.59 3.80 4.44
N VAL A 9 -17.88 3.94 4.69
CA VAL A 9 -18.71 5.06 4.24
C VAL A 9 -19.43 5.62 5.46
N VAL A 10 -19.43 6.94 5.61
CA VAL A 10 -20.21 7.62 6.65
C VAL A 10 -21.59 7.89 6.09
N VAL A 11 -22.62 7.31 6.71
CA VAL A 11 -24.01 7.56 6.36
C VAL A 11 -24.38 8.98 6.82
N ASP A 12 -25.22 9.67 6.05
CA ASP A 12 -25.77 11.00 6.37
C ASP A 12 -24.77 12.16 6.42
N LYS A 13 -23.56 11.97 5.89
CA LYS A 13 -22.57 13.06 5.71
C LYS A 13 -21.84 12.92 4.38
N PRO A 14 -21.67 14.00 3.59
CA PRO A 14 -20.86 13.96 2.38
C PRO A 14 -19.37 13.89 2.76
N CYS A 15 -18.88 12.67 2.99
CA CYS A 15 -17.49 12.36 3.25
C CYS A 15 -16.93 11.47 2.15
N GLU A 16 -15.66 11.65 1.79
CA GLU A 16 -14.96 10.71 0.91
C GLU A 16 -14.91 9.31 1.57
N PRO A 17 -15.22 8.23 0.83
CA PRO A 17 -15.07 6.87 1.33
C PRO A 17 -13.63 6.57 1.73
N LEU A 18 -13.45 5.69 2.71
CA LEU A 18 -12.15 5.26 3.19
C LEU A 18 -11.96 3.75 2.97
N LEU A 19 -10.71 3.31 2.95
CA LEU A 19 -10.34 1.90 2.97
C LEU A 19 -9.72 1.56 4.33
N LEU A 20 -10.37 0.66 5.06
CA LEU A 20 -9.84 0.07 6.28
C LEU A 20 -9.12 -1.23 5.95
N ARG A 21 -7.82 -1.29 6.23
CA ARG A 21 -7.02 -2.50 6.13
C ARG A 21 -6.68 -3.00 7.53
N ALA A 22 -7.28 -4.11 7.92
CA ALA A 22 -7.01 -4.79 9.18
C ALA A 22 -5.98 -5.90 8.97
N TYR A 23 -4.99 -5.99 9.86
CA TYR A 23 -3.95 -7.01 9.86
C TYR A 23 -4.42 -8.26 10.62
N GLY A 24 -4.15 -9.45 10.08
CA GLY A 24 -4.47 -10.72 10.75
C GLY A 24 -3.51 -11.06 11.90
N ASN A 25 -3.93 -11.95 12.80
CA ASN A 25 -3.12 -12.39 13.93
C ASN A 25 -1.82 -13.10 13.45
N CYS A 26 -0.75 -13.02 14.24
CA CYS A 26 0.55 -13.67 14.01
C CYS A 26 1.40 -13.12 12.84
N THR A 27 1.06 -11.96 12.28
CA THR A 27 1.84 -11.37 11.19
C THR A 27 3.16 -10.74 11.62
N ASP A 28 3.29 -10.41 12.89
CA ASP A 28 4.47 -9.72 13.44
C ASP A 28 5.69 -10.65 13.54
N ILE A 29 5.47 -11.96 13.41
CA ILE A 29 6.50 -13.01 13.37
C ILE A 29 7.23 -12.98 12.01
N PHE A 30 6.56 -12.56 10.94
CA PHE A 30 7.11 -12.57 9.58
C PHE A 30 7.29 -11.17 8.97
N MET A 31 6.65 -10.14 9.52
CA MET A 31 6.65 -8.78 8.98
C MET A 31 7.01 -7.74 10.04
N ASN A 32 8.08 -6.97 9.80
CA ASN A 32 8.38 -5.79 10.61
C ASN A 32 7.38 -4.68 10.27
N ARG A 33 6.40 -4.48 11.15
CA ARG A 33 5.31 -3.52 10.95
C ARG A 33 5.77 -2.08 10.92
N GLU A 34 6.74 -1.71 11.75
CA GLU A 34 7.29 -0.35 11.76
C GLU A 34 7.96 -0.02 10.43
N ALA A 35 8.77 -0.94 9.89
CA ALA A 35 9.40 -0.78 8.59
C ALA A 35 8.34 -0.68 7.47
N GLU A 36 7.32 -1.54 7.48
CA GLU A 36 6.23 -1.49 6.48
C GLU A 36 5.51 -0.14 6.51
N ILE A 37 5.14 0.34 7.71
CA ILE A 37 4.46 1.63 7.87
C ILE A 37 5.34 2.78 7.39
N ASN A 38 6.63 2.76 7.72
CA ASN A 38 7.59 3.78 7.28
C ASN A 38 7.72 3.80 5.76
N TYR A 39 7.89 2.65 5.11
CA TYR A 39 7.95 2.58 3.65
C TYR A 39 6.63 3.01 3.01
N PHE A 40 5.48 2.59 3.57
CA PHE A 40 4.18 3.00 3.06
C PHE A 40 3.99 4.52 3.13
N LYS A 41 4.41 5.15 4.24
CA LYS A 41 4.37 6.60 4.39
C LYS A 41 5.24 7.29 3.36
N ILE A 42 6.48 6.82 3.15
CA ILE A 42 7.40 7.38 2.14
C ILE A 42 6.78 7.29 0.74
N LEU A 43 6.19 6.15 0.38
CA LEU A 43 5.53 5.99 -0.92
C LEU A 43 4.33 6.95 -1.06
N SER A 44 3.47 7.01 -0.05
CA SER A 44 2.32 7.93 -0.01
C SER A 44 2.75 9.40 -0.16
N ASP A 45 3.79 9.83 0.56
CA ASP A 45 4.32 11.20 0.53
C ASP A 45 4.95 11.55 -0.84
N ASN A 46 5.40 10.55 -1.60
CA ASN A 46 5.90 10.70 -2.97
C ASN A 46 4.79 10.51 -4.04
N ASN A 47 3.51 10.59 -3.65
CA ASN A 47 2.35 10.38 -4.53
C ASN A 47 2.37 9.01 -5.24
N PHE A 48 3.05 8.02 -4.67
CA PHE A 48 3.11 6.67 -5.20
C PHE A 48 2.23 5.74 -4.37
N GLY A 49 1.18 5.21 -4.98
CA GLY A 49 0.20 4.36 -4.31
C GLY A 49 -1.00 5.13 -3.78
N VAL A 50 -1.57 4.68 -2.66
CA VAL A 50 -2.74 5.31 -2.04
C VAL A 50 -2.33 6.17 -0.86
N ARG A 51 -3.05 7.28 -0.64
CA ARG A 51 -2.78 8.19 0.46
C ARG A 51 -3.02 7.51 1.80
N LEU A 52 -1.99 7.47 2.65
CA LEU A 52 -2.12 7.06 4.05
C LEU A 52 -2.85 8.15 4.84
N ILE A 53 -3.95 7.79 5.52
CA ILE A 53 -4.71 8.74 6.35
C ILE A 53 -4.33 8.59 7.81
N LYS A 54 -4.35 7.34 8.30
CA LYS A 54 -4.05 7.06 9.71
C LYS A 54 -3.58 5.61 9.90
N VAL A 55 -2.73 5.40 10.90
CA VAL A 55 -2.31 4.06 11.36
C VAL A 55 -2.77 3.87 12.80
N PHE A 56 -3.13 2.65 13.16
CA PHE A 56 -3.53 2.27 14.51
C PHE A 56 -3.11 0.81 14.78
N PRO A 57 -3.05 0.36 16.05
CA PRO A 57 -2.74 -1.02 16.36
C PRO A 57 -3.69 -1.98 15.63
N GLY A 58 -3.14 -2.90 14.83
CA GLY A 58 -3.92 -3.87 14.07
C GLY A 58 -4.45 -3.39 12.71
N GLY A 59 -4.10 -2.18 12.24
CA GLY A 59 -4.50 -1.77 10.89
C GLY A 59 -4.12 -0.36 10.46
N ARG A 60 -4.64 0.04 9.30
CA ARG A 60 -4.51 1.40 8.77
C ARG A 60 -5.74 1.83 7.96
N LEU A 61 -5.93 3.15 7.88
CA LEU A 61 -6.90 3.81 7.02
C LEU A 61 -6.17 4.44 5.82
N GLU A 62 -6.64 4.09 4.64
CA GLU A 62 -6.16 4.56 3.34
C GLU A 62 -7.30 5.34 2.63
N ALA A 63 -6.97 6.23 1.72
CA ALA A 63 -7.97 6.83 0.83
C ALA A 63 -8.57 5.78 -0.10
N TRP A 64 -9.90 5.75 -0.24
CA TRP A 64 -10.56 4.87 -1.19
C TRP A 64 -10.35 5.38 -2.63
N ARG A 65 -10.13 4.45 -3.57
CA ARG A 65 -10.06 4.75 -5.01
C ARG A 65 -11.23 4.09 -5.72
N GLU A 66 -12.14 4.91 -6.23
CA GLU A 66 -13.25 4.43 -7.06
C GLU A 66 -12.79 4.11 -8.49
N GLY A 67 -13.44 3.14 -9.13
CA GLY A 67 -13.27 2.86 -10.56
C GLY A 67 -12.03 2.03 -10.93
N TYR A 68 -11.35 1.42 -9.95
CA TYR A 68 -10.21 0.53 -10.19
C TYR A 68 -10.54 -0.91 -9.84
N ASN A 69 -10.26 -1.82 -10.77
CA ASN A 69 -10.32 -3.26 -10.52
C ASN A 69 -8.90 -3.82 -10.44
N PRO A 70 -8.64 -4.80 -9.55
CA PRO A 70 -7.37 -5.52 -9.54
C PRO A 70 -7.15 -6.22 -10.88
N LEU A 71 -5.93 -6.14 -11.40
CA LEU A 71 -5.52 -6.96 -12.53
C LEU A 71 -5.42 -8.43 -12.09
N LEU A 72 -5.98 -9.31 -12.91
CA LEU A 72 -5.86 -10.74 -12.76
C LEU A 72 -4.51 -11.23 -13.31
N ALA A 73 -4.05 -12.38 -12.82
CA ALA A 73 -2.77 -12.95 -13.22
C ALA A 73 -2.61 -13.13 -14.75
N PRO A 74 -3.64 -13.54 -15.52
CA PRO A 74 -3.53 -13.61 -16.99
C PRO A 74 -3.37 -12.25 -17.66
N GLU A 75 -4.06 -11.22 -17.17
CA GLU A 75 -4.04 -9.86 -17.74
C GLU A 75 -2.65 -9.23 -17.63
N MET A 76 -1.97 -9.49 -16.51
CA MET A 76 -0.60 -9.05 -16.26
C MET A 76 0.42 -9.60 -17.27
N ARG A 77 0.11 -10.71 -17.96
CA ARG A 77 1.01 -11.32 -18.95
C ARG A 77 0.89 -10.69 -20.34
N SER A 78 -0.12 -9.85 -20.57
CA SER A 78 -0.21 -9.11 -21.82
C SER A 78 0.92 -8.09 -21.90
N GLU A 79 1.55 -7.98 -23.07
CA GLU A 79 2.69 -7.09 -23.28
C GLU A 79 2.36 -5.63 -22.94
N ALA A 80 1.17 -5.16 -23.35
CA ALA A 80 0.71 -3.81 -23.08
C ALA A 80 0.60 -3.50 -21.58
N ILE A 81 -0.01 -4.40 -20.80
CA ILE A 81 -0.13 -4.23 -19.34
C ILE A 81 1.24 -4.38 -18.67
N SER A 82 2.04 -5.37 -19.08
CA SER A 82 3.40 -5.59 -18.55
C SER A 82 4.29 -4.35 -18.74
N MET A 83 4.23 -3.71 -19.91
CA MET A 83 4.92 -2.45 -20.17
C MET A 83 4.46 -1.31 -19.25
N GLN A 84 3.17 -1.20 -18.95
CA GLN A 84 2.65 -0.21 -18.01
C GLN A 84 3.10 -0.48 -16.58
N ILE A 85 3.10 -1.75 -16.16
CA ILE A 85 3.63 -2.19 -14.86
C ILE A 85 5.11 -1.84 -14.76
N ALA A 86 5.92 -2.15 -15.78
CA ALA A 86 7.36 -1.87 -15.80
C ALA A 86 7.66 -0.37 -15.67
N LYS A 87 6.94 0.48 -16.40
CA LYS A 87 7.06 1.95 -16.28
C LYS A 87 6.68 2.44 -14.89
N THR A 88 5.60 1.91 -14.32
CA THR A 88 5.14 2.26 -12.97
C THR A 88 6.16 1.85 -11.90
N LEU A 89 6.73 0.64 -12.02
CA LEU A 89 7.79 0.16 -11.13
C LEU A 89 9.09 0.97 -11.28
N ALA A 90 9.43 1.41 -12.49
CA ALA A 90 10.58 2.29 -12.70
C ALA A 90 10.42 3.63 -11.96
N VAL A 91 9.21 4.20 -11.93
CA VAL A 91 8.91 5.38 -11.09
C VAL A 91 9.11 5.05 -9.62
N MET A 92 8.57 3.92 -9.15
CA MET A 92 8.73 3.47 -7.76
C MET A 92 10.20 3.33 -7.34
N HIS A 93 11.02 2.70 -8.18
CA HIS A 93 12.44 2.48 -7.90
C HIS A 93 13.26 3.76 -7.81
N ASN A 94 12.77 4.87 -8.36
CA ASN A 94 13.42 6.17 -8.28
C ASN A 94 13.02 6.99 -7.03
N ILE A 95 12.10 6.49 -6.20
CA ILE A 95 11.72 7.14 -4.94
C ILE A 95 12.87 7.01 -3.95
N LYS A 96 13.39 8.15 -3.49
CA LYS A 96 14.49 8.18 -2.52
C LYS A 96 13.97 7.73 -1.15
N VAL A 97 14.47 6.59 -0.69
CA VAL A 97 14.19 6.06 0.64
C VAL A 97 15.43 6.26 1.50
N GLN A 98 15.32 7.07 2.55
CA GLN A 98 16.36 7.14 3.58
C GLN A 98 16.26 5.84 4.40
N SER A 99 17.04 4.83 4.01
CA SER A 99 17.12 3.59 4.79
C SER A 99 17.83 3.90 6.12
N PRO A 100 17.28 3.54 7.29
CA PRO A 100 18.13 3.39 8.46
C PRO A 100 19.12 2.29 8.10
N ALA A 101 20.41 2.64 8.09
CA ALA A 101 21.49 1.82 7.55
C ALA A 101 21.24 0.33 7.79
N PHE A 102 21.09 -0.45 6.71
CA PHE A 102 21.33 -1.88 6.81
C PHE A 102 22.74 -2.02 7.38
N PRO A 103 22.96 -2.66 8.54
CA PRO A 103 24.31 -2.89 9.02
C PRO A 103 25.01 -3.68 7.92
N HIS A 104 26.05 -3.09 7.33
CA HIS A 104 26.97 -3.83 6.48
C HIS A 104 27.41 -5.05 7.29
N ARG A 105 27.00 -6.25 6.86
CA ARG A 105 27.68 -7.46 7.30
C ARG A 105 29.07 -7.39 6.68
N SER A 106 30.01 -6.87 7.45
CA SER A 106 31.45 -7.09 7.31
C SER A 106 31.77 -8.56 7.48
#